data_AF-A0A7W1U8T0-F1
#
_entry.id   AF-A0A7W1U8T0-F1
#
_cell.length_a   1.000
_cell.length_b   1.000
_cell.length_c   1.000
_cell.angle_alpha   90.00
_cell.angle_beta   90.00
_cell.angle_gamma   90.00
#
_symmetry.space_group_name_H-M   'P 1'
#
loop_
_entity.id
_entity.type
_entity.pdbx_description
1 polymer ?
#
loop_
_entity_poly.entity_id
_entity_poly.type
_entity_poly.pdbx_seq_one_letter_code
_entity_poly.pdbx_strand_id
1 'polypeptide(L)'
;MSFLDELRVQHETAHSRLLAWLLKPDGDHGLGTAVLRKFWALANAQTVDPGLGRASVRVEERQDSTRADIAIETAETYLLVENKTLWSAFSESQLTRHVSSGKRRAERVGKKFKLVLLLPDDNAPKRARDEIAALRRDCKTNVITWAQVVGVFKDVARVGKTPAIAPGRPFLEAYAEFIEREVLHQWKGFNMNTLNNETVAAAARPAGGCLTSKGRFVQVSAWRAVFGDRRRSTNG
;
A
#
# COMPACT_ATOMS: atom_id res chain seq x y z
N MET A 1 9.43 11.75 17.35
CA MET A 1 8.78 10.47 17.00
C MET A 1 8.37 10.58 15.55
N SER A 2 8.94 9.75 14.68
CA SER A 2 8.62 9.72 13.25
C SER A 2 7.28 9.01 13.04
N PHE A 3 6.54 9.35 11.98
CA PHE A 3 5.28 8.68 11.60
C PHE A 3 5.44 7.15 11.45
N LEU A 4 6.62 6.69 11.02
CA LEU A 4 6.92 5.26 10.89
C LEU A 4 7.10 4.58 12.25
N ASP A 5 7.39 5.32 13.32
CA ASP A 5 7.48 4.78 14.68
C ASP A 5 6.09 4.39 15.24
N GLU A 6 5.01 4.92 14.65
CA GLU A 6 3.63 4.57 14.99
C GLU A 6 3.09 3.40 14.17
N LEU A 7 3.74 3.08 13.04
CA LEU A 7 3.47 1.86 12.26
C LEU A 7 4.00 0.66 13.04
N ARG A 8 3.13 0.00 13.79
CA ARG A 8 3.44 -1.32 14.35
C ARG A 8 3.25 -2.37 13.27
N VAL A 9 4.17 -3.34 13.18
CA VAL A 9 4.09 -4.50 12.25
C VAL A 9 2.74 -5.20 12.28
N GLN A 10 2.11 -5.24 13.45
CA GLN A 10 0.83 -5.90 13.68
C GLN A 10 -0.37 -5.14 13.08
N HIS A 11 -0.18 -3.91 12.58
CA HIS A 11 -1.26 -3.08 12.07
C HIS A 11 -1.41 -3.25 10.54
N GLU A 12 -1.92 -4.41 10.10
CA GLU A 12 -2.16 -4.71 8.67
C GLU A 12 -2.87 -3.57 7.94
N THR A 13 -3.89 -2.96 8.56
CA THR A 13 -4.63 -1.82 8.00
C THR A 13 -3.76 -0.59 7.73
N ALA A 14 -2.79 -0.28 8.60
CA ALA A 14 -1.90 0.87 8.39
C ALA A 14 -0.97 0.61 7.19
N HIS A 15 -0.41 -0.61 7.09
CA HIS A 15 0.37 -1.04 5.95
C HIS A 15 -0.42 -1.00 4.64
N SER A 16 -1.69 -1.43 4.68
CA SER A 16 -2.58 -1.40 3.52
C SER A 16 -2.89 0.03 3.07
N ARG A 17 -3.13 0.96 4.01
CA ARG A 17 -3.33 2.39 3.70
C ARG A 17 -2.10 3.04 3.08
N LEU A 18 -0.92 2.79 3.64
CA LEU A 18 0.31 3.36 3.13
C LEU A 18 0.68 2.80 1.75
N LEU A 19 0.55 1.48 1.57
CA LEU A 19 0.73 0.85 0.27
C LEU A 19 -0.28 1.40 -0.75
N ALA A 20 -1.56 1.49 -0.40
CA ALA A 20 -2.58 2.04 -1.27
C ALA A 20 -2.32 3.50 -1.65
N TRP A 21 -1.84 4.32 -0.71
CA TRP A 21 -1.42 5.69 -1.00
C TRP A 21 -0.31 5.72 -2.05
N LEU A 22 0.76 4.92 -1.89
CA LEU A 22 1.86 4.84 -2.87
C LEU A 22 1.44 4.29 -4.24
N LEU A 23 0.37 3.47 -4.28
CA LEU A 23 -0.16 2.89 -5.50
C LEU A 23 -1.12 3.80 -6.25
N LYS A 24 -1.54 4.95 -5.69
CA LYS A 24 -2.48 5.85 -6.38
C LYS A 24 -1.78 6.57 -7.54
N PRO A 25 -2.27 6.46 -8.78
CA PRO A 25 -1.64 7.13 -9.91
C PRO A 25 -1.77 8.67 -9.85
N ASP A 26 -2.81 9.15 -9.17
CA ASP A 26 -3.17 10.55 -8.96
C ASP A 26 -2.94 11.01 -7.51
N GLY A 27 -2.16 10.25 -6.73
CA GLY A 27 -1.85 10.58 -5.35
C GLY A 27 -0.99 11.84 -5.21
N ASP A 28 -1.16 12.54 -4.09
CA ASP A 28 -0.38 13.74 -3.71
C ASP A 28 1.11 13.46 -3.42
N HIS A 29 1.52 12.19 -3.44
CA HIS A 29 2.91 11.75 -3.36
C HIS A 29 3.76 12.10 -4.61
N GLY A 30 3.14 12.44 -5.74
CA GLY A 30 3.86 12.91 -6.93
C GLY A 30 4.71 11.84 -7.65
N LEU A 31 4.47 10.55 -7.39
CA LEU A 31 5.17 9.42 -8.06
C LEU A 31 4.44 8.93 -9.31
N GLY A 32 3.27 9.51 -9.62
CA GLY A 32 2.42 9.12 -10.74
C GLY A 32 2.15 7.62 -10.75
N THR A 33 2.24 7.01 -11.93
CA THR A 33 1.99 5.57 -12.12
C THR A 33 3.20 4.68 -11.81
N ALA A 34 4.34 5.21 -11.38
CA ALA A 34 5.61 4.45 -11.36
C ALA A 34 5.56 3.24 -10.43
N VAL A 35 5.08 3.43 -9.19
CA VAL A 35 4.93 2.34 -8.21
C VAL A 35 3.86 1.36 -8.66
N LEU A 36 2.68 1.87 -9.02
CA LEU A 36 1.56 1.05 -9.47
C LEU A 36 1.92 0.17 -10.67
N ARG A 37 2.63 0.71 -11.66
CA ARG A 37 3.04 -0.03 -12.86
C ARG A 37 3.92 -1.23 -12.54
N LYS A 38 4.92 -1.03 -11.68
CA LYS A 38 5.82 -2.11 -11.24
C LYS A 38 5.10 -3.12 -10.35
N PHE A 39 4.24 -2.66 -9.43
CA PHE A 39 3.39 -3.54 -8.62
C PHE A 39 2.43 -4.37 -9.50
N TRP A 40 1.82 -3.76 -10.52
CA TRP A 40 0.92 -4.42 -11.46
C TRP A 40 1.62 -5.53 -12.26
N ALA A 41 2.88 -5.30 -12.64
CA ALA A 41 3.73 -6.31 -13.26
C ALA A 41 4.05 -7.47 -12.29
N LEU A 42 4.40 -7.18 -11.03
CA LEU A 42 4.61 -8.21 -9.99
C LEU A 42 3.35 -9.03 -9.73
N ALA A 43 2.20 -8.37 -9.68
CA ALA A 43 0.90 -9.02 -9.58
C ALA A 43 0.57 -9.86 -10.83
N ASN A 44 1.42 -9.88 -11.86
CA ASN A 44 1.22 -10.53 -13.15
C ASN A 44 -0.17 -10.20 -13.72
N ALA A 45 -0.65 -8.96 -13.49
CA ALA A 45 -1.96 -8.50 -13.94
C ALA A 45 -1.92 -7.99 -15.39
N GLN A 46 -0.93 -8.43 -16.17
CA GLN A 46 -0.61 -7.86 -17.47
C GLN A 46 -1.80 -7.99 -18.44
N THR A 47 -2.22 -6.84 -18.94
CA THR A 47 -3.11 -6.62 -20.07
C THR A 47 -2.40 -5.66 -21.02
N VAL A 48 -2.81 -5.64 -22.30
CA VAL A 48 -2.11 -4.92 -23.38
C VAL A 48 -2.09 -3.39 -23.18
N ASP A 49 -3.07 -2.84 -22.46
CA ASP A 49 -3.04 -1.48 -21.91
C ASP A 49 -3.90 -1.38 -20.64
N PRO A 50 -3.31 -1.46 -19.43
CA PRO A 50 -4.08 -1.49 -18.20
C PRO A 50 -4.70 -0.14 -17.82
N GLY A 51 -4.49 0.95 -18.59
CA GLY A 51 -5.07 2.26 -18.27
C GLY A 51 -4.70 2.78 -16.88
N LEU A 52 -3.51 2.43 -16.36
CA LEU A 52 -3.12 2.65 -14.96
C LEU A 52 -3.14 4.12 -14.51
N GLY A 53 -3.01 5.07 -15.44
CA GLY A 53 -3.15 6.49 -15.12
C GLY A 53 -4.56 6.88 -14.63
N ARG A 54 -5.57 6.04 -14.90
CA ARG A 54 -6.97 6.20 -14.47
C ARG A 54 -7.40 5.13 -13.46
N ALA A 55 -6.46 4.36 -12.92
CA ALA A 55 -6.78 3.32 -11.97
C ALA A 55 -7.28 3.93 -10.65
N SER A 56 -8.37 3.39 -10.10
CA SER A 56 -8.81 3.76 -8.75
C SER A 56 -8.23 2.79 -7.73
N VAL A 57 -7.66 3.31 -6.64
CA VAL A 57 -7.12 2.51 -5.54
C VAL A 57 -7.88 2.85 -4.26
N ARG A 58 -8.46 1.84 -3.62
CA ARG A 58 -9.31 1.96 -2.42
C ARG A 58 -8.81 1.02 -1.35
N VAL A 59 -8.99 1.41 -0.09
CA VAL A 59 -8.67 0.58 1.08
C VAL A 59 -9.94 0.12 1.76
N GLU A 60 -9.85 -1.03 2.42
CA GLU A 60 -10.94 -1.57 3.24
C GLU A 60 -12.28 -1.67 2.46
N GLU A 61 -12.19 -1.99 1.17
CA GLU A 61 -13.35 -2.06 0.26
C GLU A 61 -14.28 -3.19 0.70
N ARG A 62 -15.49 -2.82 1.13
CA ARG A 62 -16.53 -3.78 1.52
C ARG A 62 -17.26 -4.32 0.30
N GLN A 63 -17.37 -5.65 0.23
CA GLN A 63 -18.05 -6.36 -0.83
C GLN A 63 -18.84 -7.51 -0.24
N ASP A 64 -20.15 -7.45 -0.40
CA ASP A 64 -21.08 -8.35 0.26
C ASP A 64 -20.80 -8.37 1.78
N SER A 65 -20.43 -9.52 2.33
CA SER A 65 -20.04 -9.70 3.74
C SER A 65 -18.52 -9.71 3.98
N THR A 66 -17.71 -9.39 2.98
CA THR A 66 -16.23 -9.38 3.05
C THR A 66 -15.67 -7.96 2.98
N ARG A 67 -14.44 -7.77 3.46
CA ARG A 67 -13.71 -6.51 3.38
C ARG A 67 -12.29 -6.79 2.89
N ALA A 68 -12.00 -6.39 1.67
CA ALA A 68 -10.65 -6.53 1.11
C ALA A 68 -9.74 -5.39 1.60
N ASP A 69 -8.47 -5.69 1.81
CA ASP A 69 -7.51 -4.70 2.34
C ASP A 69 -7.25 -3.57 1.35
N ILE A 70 -7.01 -3.92 0.08
CA ILE A 70 -6.86 -2.96 -1.02
C ILE A 70 -7.60 -3.48 -2.25
N ALA A 71 -8.32 -2.59 -2.92
CA ALA A 71 -8.91 -2.81 -4.23
C ALA A 71 -8.26 -1.86 -5.25
N ILE A 72 -7.79 -2.42 -6.36
CA ILE A 72 -7.27 -1.67 -7.50
C ILE A 72 -8.15 -1.97 -8.70
N GLU A 73 -8.71 -0.93 -9.29
CA GLU A 73 -9.68 -1.06 -10.37
C GLU A 73 -9.23 -0.24 -11.58
N THR A 74 -9.10 -0.90 -12.72
CA THR A 74 -8.85 -0.29 -14.03
C THR A 74 -10.10 -0.40 -14.91
N ALA A 75 -10.01 0.00 -16.18
CA ALA A 75 -11.10 -0.20 -17.14
C ALA A 75 -11.43 -1.70 -17.32
N GLU A 76 -10.42 -2.57 -17.36
CA GLU A 76 -10.61 -3.99 -17.66
C GLU A 76 -10.54 -4.91 -16.46
N THR A 77 -9.90 -4.49 -15.37
CA THR A 77 -9.50 -5.39 -14.28
C THR A 77 -9.96 -4.89 -12.93
N TYR A 78 -10.50 -5.80 -12.14
CA TYR A 78 -10.79 -5.64 -10.73
C TYR A 78 -9.83 -6.53 -9.93
N LEU A 79 -8.84 -5.90 -9.31
CA LEU A 79 -7.77 -6.58 -8.57
C LEU A 79 -7.94 -6.34 -7.06
N LEU A 80 -8.03 -7.41 -6.30
CA LEU A 80 -7.96 -7.38 -4.84
C LEU A 80 -6.56 -7.72 -4.36
N VAL A 81 -6.09 -6.99 -3.36
CA VAL A 81 -4.87 -7.31 -2.60
C VAL A 81 -5.28 -7.61 -1.17
N GLU A 82 -4.93 -8.80 -0.69
CA GLU A 82 -5.02 -9.17 0.72
C GLU A 82 -3.63 -9.10 1.31
N ASN A 83 -3.46 -8.21 2.29
CA ASN A 83 -2.17 -7.93 2.90
C ASN A 83 -2.02 -8.75 4.17
N LYS A 84 -0.90 -9.47 4.27
CA LYS A 84 -0.51 -10.20 5.46
C LYS A 84 0.89 -9.74 5.86
N THR A 85 0.99 -9.17 7.05
CA THR A 85 2.28 -8.82 7.66
C THR A 85 2.76 -9.91 8.61
N LEU A 86 1.89 -10.85 8.99
CA LEU A 86 2.19 -11.97 9.87
C LEU A 86 1.51 -13.26 9.37
N TRP A 87 2.21 -14.39 9.49
CA TRP A 87 1.67 -15.70 9.11
C TRP A 87 0.48 -16.14 9.96
N SER A 88 0.40 -15.70 11.22
CA SER A 88 -0.70 -16.03 12.14
C SER A 88 -2.05 -15.45 11.74
N ALA A 89 -2.06 -14.41 10.88
CA ALA A 89 -3.27 -13.77 10.37
C ALA A 89 -3.79 -14.42 9.07
N PHE A 90 -3.13 -15.47 8.59
CA PHE A 90 -3.50 -16.16 7.35
C PHE A 90 -4.65 -17.15 7.59
N SER A 91 -5.65 -17.14 6.70
CA SER A 91 -6.79 -18.05 6.75
C SER A 91 -7.34 -18.32 5.35
N GLU A 92 -7.23 -19.57 4.88
CA GLU A 92 -7.79 -20.01 3.59
C GLU A 92 -9.29 -19.71 3.46
N SER A 93 -10.08 -20.05 4.49
CA SER A 93 -11.55 -19.96 4.42
C SER A 93 -12.03 -18.52 4.30
N GLN A 94 -11.32 -17.57 4.92
CA GLN A 94 -11.55 -16.15 4.70
C GLN A 94 -11.21 -15.77 3.26
N LEU A 95 -10.02 -16.13 2.77
CA LEU A 95 -9.55 -15.75 1.44
C LEU A 95 -10.43 -16.31 0.32
N THR A 96 -10.94 -17.54 0.45
CA THR A 96 -11.89 -18.12 -0.50
C THR A 96 -13.18 -17.31 -0.61
N ARG A 97 -13.69 -16.76 0.50
CA ARG A 97 -14.86 -15.87 0.48
C ARG A 97 -14.56 -14.56 -0.26
N HIS A 98 -13.37 -14.00 -0.08
CA HIS A 98 -12.94 -12.79 -0.79
C HIS A 98 -12.83 -13.05 -2.30
N VAL A 99 -12.33 -14.22 -2.72
CA VAL A 99 -12.33 -14.63 -4.13
C VAL A 99 -13.74 -14.67 -4.69
N SER A 100 -14.67 -15.36 -4.01
CA SER A 100 -16.05 -15.47 -4.50
C SER A 100 -16.74 -14.11 -4.59
N SER A 101 -16.56 -13.26 -3.57
CA SER A 101 -17.13 -11.90 -3.55
C SER A 101 -16.55 -11.02 -4.65
N GLY A 102 -15.23 -11.02 -4.80
CA GLY A 102 -14.53 -10.26 -5.82
C GLY A 102 -14.86 -10.69 -7.24
N LYS A 103 -15.00 -12.00 -7.51
CA LYS A 103 -15.46 -12.53 -8.81
C LYS A 103 -16.86 -12.02 -9.16
N ARG A 104 -17.83 -12.17 -8.25
CA ARG A 104 -19.20 -11.67 -8.46
C ARG A 104 -19.24 -10.18 -8.74
N ARG A 105 -18.41 -9.39 -8.06
CA ARG A 105 -18.31 -7.96 -8.36
C ARG A 105 -17.76 -7.73 -9.75
N ALA A 106 -16.62 -8.34 -10.07
CA ALA A 106 -15.95 -8.14 -11.36
C ALA A 106 -16.89 -8.49 -12.52
N GLU A 107 -17.64 -9.60 -12.40
CA GLU A 107 -18.68 -10.01 -13.34
C GLU A 107 -19.77 -8.95 -13.52
N ARG A 108 -20.32 -8.40 -12.42
CA ARG A 108 -21.34 -7.34 -12.46
C ARG A 108 -20.91 -6.08 -13.21
N VAL A 109 -19.61 -5.77 -13.17
CA VAL A 109 -19.05 -4.57 -13.82
C VAL A 109 -18.30 -4.89 -15.12
N GLY A 110 -18.39 -6.13 -15.63
CA GLY A 110 -17.77 -6.55 -16.88
C GLY A 110 -16.24 -6.55 -16.87
N LYS A 111 -15.60 -6.85 -15.73
CA LYS A 111 -14.13 -6.82 -15.55
C LYS A 111 -13.55 -8.20 -15.27
N LYS A 112 -12.27 -8.36 -15.60
CA LYS A 112 -11.47 -9.52 -15.20
C LYS A 112 -11.18 -9.42 -13.69
N PHE A 113 -11.44 -10.49 -12.96
CA PHE A 113 -11.09 -10.56 -11.54
C PHE A 113 -9.65 -11.04 -11.33
N LYS A 114 -8.98 -10.47 -10.34
CA LYS A 114 -7.69 -10.95 -9.86
C LYS A 114 -7.55 -10.83 -8.35
N LEU A 115 -6.99 -11.86 -7.72
CA LEU A 115 -6.56 -11.81 -6.32
C LEU A 115 -5.02 -11.85 -6.25
N VAL A 116 -4.48 -10.97 -5.42
CA VAL A 116 -3.07 -10.93 -5.02
C VAL A 116 -2.98 -11.14 -3.52
N LEU A 117 -2.23 -12.15 -3.08
CA LEU A 117 -1.83 -12.30 -1.68
C LEU A 117 -0.47 -11.63 -1.53
N LEU A 118 -0.41 -10.58 -0.71
CA LEU A 118 0.83 -9.96 -0.28
C LEU A 118 1.23 -10.59 1.06
N LEU A 119 2.27 -11.41 1.05
CA LEU A 119 2.72 -12.21 2.18
C LEU A 119 3.95 -11.59 2.86
N PRO A 120 4.19 -11.87 4.16
CA PRO A 120 5.35 -11.35 4.87
C PRO A 120 6.66 -11.75 4.19
N ASP A 121 6.83 -13.03 3.90
CA ASP A 121 8.02 -13.59 3.27
C ASP A 121 7.66 -14.87 2.47
N ASP A 122 8.67 -15.63 2.05
CA ASP A 122 8.57 -16.93 1.38
C ASP A 122 8.71 -18.13 2.34
N ASN A 123 8.93 -17.88 3.64
CA ASN A 123 9.19 -18.87 4.68
C ASN A 123 7.91 -19.29 5.41
N ALA A 124 6.86 -19.57 4.64
CA ALA A 124 5.55 -19.95 5.16
C ALA A 124 5.63 -21.22 6.04
N PRO A 125 5.01 -21.21 7.24
CA PRO A 125 4.78 -22.43 8.02
C PRO A 125 4.05 -23.49 7.18
N LYS A 126 4.25 -24.77 7.49
CA LYS A 126 3.69 -25.89 6.70
C LYS A 126 2.20 -25.71 6.40
N ARG A 127 1.40 -25.41 7.43
CA ARG A 127 -0.04 -25.17 7.28
C ARG A 127 -0.34 -24.05 6.26
N ALA A 128 0.31 -22.90 6.39
CA ALA A 128 0.12 -21.79 5.47
C ALA A 128 0.54 -22.14 4.03
N ARG A 129 1.60 -22.94 3.85
CA ARG A 129 2.01 -23.43 2.51
C ARG A 129 0.92 -24.27 1.85
N ASP A 130 0.31 -25.18 2.61
CA ASP A 130 -0.75 -26.04 2.10
C ASP A 130 -1.98 -25.21 1.70
N GLU A 131 -2.38 -24.26 2.54
CA GLU A 131 -3.50 -23.35 2.27
C GLU A 131 -3.21 -22.42 1.06
N ILE A 132 -1.99 -21.88 0.93
CA ILE A 132 -1.58 -21.07 -0.23
C ILE A 132 -1.60 -21.91 -1.52
N ALA A 133 -1.14 -23.16 -1.46
CA ALA A 133 -1.16 -24.06 -2.60
C ALA A 133 -2.60 -24.33 -3.07
N ALA A 134 -3.55 -24.48 -2.14
CA ALA A 134 -4.98 -24.58 -2.44
C ALA A 134 -5.51 -23.32 -3.13
N LEU A 135 -5.26 -22.14 -2.59
CA LEU A 135 -5.70 -20.88 -3.21
C LEU A 135 -5.09 -20.62 -4.59
N ARG A 136 -3.84 -21.03 -4.83
CA ARG A 136 -3.21 -20.93 -6.15
C ARG A 136 -3.90 -21.84 -7.17
N ARG A 137 -4.17 -23.09 -6.80
CA ARG A 137 -4.80 -24.08 -7.67
C ARG A 137 -6.27 -23.73 -7.95
N ASP A 138 -7.04 -23.48 -6.89
CA ASP A 138 -8.49 -23.42 -6.97
C ASP A 138 -8.99 -22.02 -7.34
N CYS A 139 -8.24 -20.99 -6.92
CA CYS A 139 -8.62 -19.59 -7.13
C CYS A 139 -7.73 -18.85 -8.14
N LYS A 140 -6.68 -19.49 -8.69
CA LYS A 140 -5.69 -18.88 -9.61
C LYS A 140 -5.06 -17.61 -9.03
N THR A 141 -4.82 -17.64 -7.72
CA THR A 141 -4.33 -16.49 -6.95
C THR A 141 -2.86 -16.24 -7.21
N ASN A 142 -2.48 -14.97 -7.35
CA ASN A 142 -1.07 -14.59 -7.42
C ASN A 142 -0.54 -14.27 -6.04
N VAL A 143 0.71 -14.63 -5.80
CA VAL A 143 1.38 -14.42 -4.52
C VAL A 143 2.60 -13.55 -4.77
N ILE A 144 2.71 -12.50 -3.97
CA ILE A 144 3.88 -11.64 -3.91
C ILE A 144 4.31 -11.49 -2.44
N THR A 145 5.55 -11.11 -2.20
CA THR A 145 6.08 -10.88 -0.85
C THR A 145 6.41 -9.40 -0.62
N TRP A 146 6.48 -9.00 0.65
CA TRP A 146 6.96 -7.67 1.02
C TRP A 146 8.38 -7.40 0.51
N ALA A 147 9.24 -8.42 0.41
CA ALA A 147 10.57 -8.29 -0.20
C ALA A 147 10.50 -7.86 -1.67
N GLN A 148 9.57 -8.42 -2.45
CA GLN A 148 9.37 -8.01 -3.85
C GLN A 148 8.81 -6.59 -3.95
N VAL A 149 7.89 -6.21 -3.06
CA VAL A 149 7.34 -4.85 -2.99
C VAL A 149 8.43 -3.83 -2.62
N VAL A 150 9.31 -4.15 -1.68
CA VAL A 150 10.50 -3.33 -1.37
C VAL A 150 11.41 -3.19 -2.59
N GLY A 151 11.59 -4.24 -3.37
CA GLY A 151 12.29 -4.18 -4.65
C GLY A 151 11.68 -3.14 -5.60
N VAL A 152 10.34 -3.09 -5.69
CA VAL A 152 9.63 -2.05 -6.47
C VAL A 152 9.92 -0.65 -5.94
N PHE A 153 9.87 -0.46 -4.62
CA PHE A 153 10.16 0.84 -4.01
C PHE A 153 11.59 1.29 -4.34
N LYS A 154 12.59 0.44 -4.10
CA LYS A 154 13.99 0.76 -4.40
C LYS A 154 14.23 1.07 -5.87
N ASP A 155 13.58 0.35 -6.78
CA ASP A 155 13.66 0.64 -8.20
C ASP A 155 13.07 2.00 -8.57
N VAL A 156 11.88 2.34 -8.05
CA VAL A 156 11.24 3.64 -8.32
C VAL A 156 12.09 4.78 -7.75
N ALA A 157 12.64 4.60 -6.56
CA ALA A 157 13.55 5.56 -5.95
C ALA A 157 14.78 5.82 -6.83
N ARG A 158 15.40 4.79 -7.42
CA ARG A 158 16.61 4.94 -8.26
C ARG A 158 16.40 5.70 -9.57
N VAL A 159 15.22 5.60 -10.19
CA VAL A 159 14.96 6.12 -11.55
C VAL A 159 14.68 7.63 -11.58
N GLY A 160 14.45 8.27 -10.43
CA GLY A 160 14.16 9.70 -10.33
C GLY A 160 15.39 10.59 -10.55
N LYS A 161 15.71 10.92 -11.82
CA LYS A 161 16.66 11.99 -12.22
C LYS A 161 15.97 13.34 -12.51
N THR A 162 14.80 13.59 -11.94
CA THR A 162 14.09 14.87 -12.11
C THR A 162 14.55 15.85 -11.00
N PRO A 163 14.87 17.11 -11.32
CA PRO A 163 15.47 18.05 -10.36
C PRO A 163 14.54 18.45 -9.19
N ALA A 164 13.23 18.19 -9.29
CA ALA A 164 12.32 18.27 -8.15
C ALA A 164 12.06 16.85 -7.62
N ILE A 165 12.53 16.58 -6.39
CA ILE A 165 12.24 15.33 -5.69
C ILE A 165 10.73 15.25 -5.49
N ALA A 166 10.07 14.25 -6.09
CA ALA A 166 8.66 13.99 -5.82
C ALA A 166 8.45 13.84 -4.30
N PRO A 167 7.45 14.50 -3.70
CA PRO A 167 7.31 14.58 -2.24
C PRO A 167 7.16 13.21 -1.58
N GLY A 168 6.64 12.21 -2.29
CA GLY A 168 6.52 10.83 -1.81
C GLY A 168 7.78 9.99 -1.88
N ARG A 169 8.85 10.45 -2.55
CA ARG A 169 10.08 9.64 -2.69
C ARG A 169 10.77 9.38 -1.35
N PRO A 170 11.01 10.38 -0.48
CA PRO A 170 11.57 10.13 0.85
C PRO A 170 10.70 9.17 1.69
N PHE A 171 9.38 9.26 1.56
CA PHE A 171 8.45 8.35 2.25
C PHE A 171 8.57 6.91 1.74
N LEU A 172 8.65 6.74 0.43
CA LEU A 172 8.81 5.44 -0.20
C LEU A 172 10.15 4.80 0.17
N GLU A 173 11.23 5.57 0.24
CA GLU A 173 12.55 5.12 0.71
C GLU A 173 12.50 4.73 2.20
N ALA A 174 11.98 5.60 3.07
CA ALA A 174 11.88 5.34 4.50
C ALA A 174 10.95 4.15 4.82
N TYR A 175 9.86 3.99 4.07
CA TYR A 175 8.96 2.85 4.24
C TYR A 175 9.59 1.54 3.75
N ALA A 176 10.38 1.57 2.68
CA ALA A 176 11.15 0.40 2.26
C ALA A 176 12.12 -0.05 3.37
N GLU A 177 12.86 0.88 3.97
CA GLU A 177 13.75 0.59 5.10
C GLU A 177 12.99 0.04 6.32
N PHE A 178 11.83 0.62 6.64
CA PHE A 178 10.96 0.12 7.70
C PHE A 178 10.55 -1.34 7.45
N ILE A 179 10.07 -1.68 6.24
CA ILE A 179 9.62 -3.04 5.93
C ILE A 179 10.78 -4.04 6.03
N GLU A 180 11.96 -3.67 5.54
CA GLU A 180 13.17 -4.52 5.65
C GLU A 180 13.55 -4.81 7.09
N ARG A 181 13.39 -3.81 7.97
CA ARG A 181 13.71 -3.93 9.38
C ARG A 181 12.67 -4.71 10.16
N GLU A 182 11.41 -4.30 10.05
CA GLU A 182 10.35 -4.67 10.98
C GLU A 182 9.49 -5.83 10.48
N VAL A 183 9.32 -5.98 9.16
CA VAL A 183 8.50 -7.05 8.59
C VAL A 183 9.37 -8.21 8.14
N LEU A 184 10.42 -7.93 7.37
CA LEU A 184 11.29 -8.96 6.83
C LEU A 184 12.34 -9.44 7.83
N HIS A 185 12.60 -8.68 8.89
CA HIS A 185 13.69 -8.95 9.85
C HIS A 185 15.05 -9.18 9.17
N GLN A 186 15.26 -8.59 7.99
CA GLN A 186 16.44 -8.80 7.14
C GLN A 186 17.52 -7.73 7.35
N TRP A 187 17.39 -6.91 8.40
CA TRP A 187 18.28 -5.78 8.65
C TRP A 187 19.63 -6.18 9.25
N LYS A 188 20.73 -5.87 8.54
CA LYS A 188 22.12 -6.07 8.98
C LYS A 188 22.78 -4.77 9.51
N GLY A 189 22.00 -3.86 10.09
CA GLY A 189 22.46 -2.64 10.77
C GLY A 189 22.32 -1.35 9.97
N PHE A 190 21.97 -0.25 10.65
CA PHE A 190 21.95 1.11 10.09
C PHE A 190 22.26 2.19 11.15
N ASN A 191 22.81 3.30 10.67
CA ASN A 191 23.24 4.50 11.40
C ASN A 191 22.08 5.53 11.44
N MET A 192 21.67 5.99 12.62
CA MET A 192 20.47 6.83 12.83
C MET A 192 20.49 8.24 12.20
N ASN A 193 21.55 8.64 11.50
CA ASN A 193 21.74 10.04 11.09
C ASN A 193 21.04 10.45 9.77
N THR A 194 20.28 9.57 9.13
CA THR A 194 19.79 9.80 7.75
C THR A 194 18.35 10.32 7.65
N LEU A 195 17.61 10.39 8.76
CA LEU A 195 16.40 11.19 8.87
C LEU A 195 16.73 12.48 9.60
N ASN A 196 17.29 13.45 8.88
CA ASN A 196 17.44 14.80 9.42
C ASN A 196 16.07 15.50 9.50
N ASN A 197 15.98 16.52 10.36
CA ASN A 197 14.74 17.29 10.58
C ASN A 197 14.20 17.97 9.29
N GLU A 198 15.03 18.09 8.25
CA GLU A 198 14.65 18.70 6.97
C GLU A 198 13.70 17.81 6.16
N THR A 199 13.87 16.49 6.21
CA THR A 199 12.97 15.52 5.55
C THR A 199 11.56 15.55 6.16
N VAL A 200 11.47 15.70 7.47
CA VAL A 200 10.19 15.83 8.20
C VAL A 200 9.55 17.19 7.93
N ALA A 201 10.35 18.26 7.84
CA ALA A 201 9.87 19.60 7.52
C ALA A 201 9.36 19.73 6.06
N ALA A 202 9.96 19.01 5.12
CA ALA A 202 9.51 18.97 3.73
C ALA A 202 8.12 18.33 3.58
N ALA A 203 7.82 17.31 4.38
CA ALA A 203 6.50 16.66 4.42
C ALA A 203 5.40 17.50 5.09
N ALA A 204 5.78 18.44 5.96
CA ALA A 204 4.85 19.29 6.71
C ALA A 204 4.49 20.60 5.98
N ARG A 205 5.13 20.91 4.85
CA ARG A 205 4.86 22.14 4.09
C ARG A 205 3.67 21.94 3.14
N PRO A 206 2.64 22.80 3.19
CA PRO A 206 1.59 22.77 2.19
C PRO A 206 2.18 23.19 0.83
N ALA A 207 1.83 22.44 -0.21
CA ALA A 207 2.10 22.84 -1.59
C ALA A 207 1.27 24.11 -1.89
N GLY A 208 1.95 25.25 -2.02
CA GLY A 208 1.35 26.52 -2.42
C GLY A 208 0.88 27.38 -1.25
N GLY A 209 1.75 28.28 -0.80
CA GLY A 209 1.39 29.36 0.10
C GLY A 209 2.33 30.54 -0.12
N CYS A 210 1.90 31.50 -0.94
CA CYS A 210 2.52 32.81 -1.01
C CYS A 210 2.50 33.44 0.40
N LEU A 211 3.68 33.87 0.88
CA LEU A 211 3.83 34.59 2.13
C LEU A 211 2.99 35.87 2.08
N THR A 212 1.89 35.91 2.84
CA THR A 212 1.27 37.18 3.24
C THR A 212 1.58 37.44 4.71
N SER A 213 1.88 38.70 5.00
CA SER A 213 2.59 39.22 6.17
C SER A 213 1.81 39.23 7.48
N LYS A 214 0.86 38.31 7.69
CA LYS A 214 0.15 38.21 8.98
C LYS A 214 0.03 36.75 9.39
N GLY A 215 0.86 36.36 10.35
CA GLY A 215 0.95 35.01 10.89
C GLY A 215 -0.39 34.47 11.38
N ARG A 216 -0.95 33.53 10.61
CA ARG A 216 -1.81 32.45 11.10
C ARG A 216 -1.49 31.21 10.27
N PHE A 217 -0.91 30.21 10.93
CA PHE A 217 -0.72 28.88 10.36
C PHE A 217 -2.08 28.24 10.09
N VAL A 218 -2.40 27.98 8.82
CA VAL A 218 -3.52 27.12 8.44
C VAL A 218 -3.03 25.68 8.48
N GLN A 219 -3.36 25.01 9.58
CA GLN A 219 -2.96 23.64 9.92
C GLN A 219 -3.95 22.62 9.33
N VAL A 220 -3.43 21.47 8.87
CA VAL A 220 -4.09 20.14 8.77
C VAL A 220 -5.35 20.01 7.87
N SER A 221 -5.17 19.69 6.58
CA SER A 221 -6.29 19.23 5.72
C SER A 221 -6.02 17.91 4.99
N ALA A 222 -4.83 17.66 4.45
CA ALA A 222 -4.50 16.38 3.79
C ALA A 222 -4.43 15.18 4.76
N TRP A 223 -4.03 15.43 6.01
CA TRP A 223 -3.75 14.42 7.03
C TRP A 223 -5.00 13.80 7.68
N ARG A 224 -6.14 14.50 7.69
CA ARG A 224 -7.39 14.01 8.32
C ARG A 224 -8.07 12.91 7.50
N ALA A 225 -7.86 12.89 6.18
CA ALA A 225 -8.48 11.92 5.29
C ALA A 225 -7.91 10.50 5.42
N VAL A 226 -6.65 10.35 5.85
CA VAL A 226 -5.98 9.05 5.99
C VAL A 226 -6.25 8.38 7.35
N PHE A 227 -6.52 9.15 8.40
CA PHE A 227 -6.55 8.63 9.78
C PHE A 227 -7.88 8.75 10.52
N GLY A 228 -8.86 9.52 10.02
CA GLY A 228 -10.18 9.63 10.65
C GLY A 228 -10.16 10.38 11.99
N ASP A 229 -11.02 11.39 12.13
CA ASP A 229 -11.12 12.15 13.38
C ASP A 229 -11.82 11.29 14.46
N ARG A 230 -11.07 10.75 15.41
CA ARG A 230 -11.62 10.29 16.70
C ARG A 230 -11.18 11.24 17.81
N ARG A 231 -11.65 12.48 17.78
CA ARG A 231 -11.90 13.18 19.04
C ARG A 231 -13.15 12.60 19.67
N ARG A 232 -12.96 11.80 20.73
CA ARG A 232 -14.02 11.54 21.71
C ARG A 232 -14.49 12.88 22.25
N SER A 233 -15.79 13.17 22.12
CA SER A 233 -16.44 14.14 22.98
C SER A 233 -16.42 13.58 24.40
N THR A 234 -15.60 14.15 25.28
CA THR A 234 -15.86 14.10 26.71
C THR A 234 -16.73 15.31 27.04
N ASN A 235 -18.05 15.13 26.91
CA ASN A 235 -19.02 15.86 27.72
C ASN A 235 -19.50 14.88 28.78
N GLY A 236 -19.27 15.24 30.04
CA GLY A 236 -19.56 14.50 31.25
C GLY A 236 -18.83 15.17 32.40
#